data_AF-A0AAP2MIE4-F1
#
_entry.id   AF-A0AAP2MIE4-F1
#
_cell.length_a   1.000
_cell.length_b   1.000
_cell.length_c   1.000
_cell.angle_alpha   90.00
_cell.angle_beta   90.00
_cell.angle_gamma   90.00
#
_symmetry.space_group_name_H-M   'P 1'
#
loop_
_entity.id
_entity.type
_entity.pdbx_description
1 polymer ?
#
loop_
_entity_poly.entity_id
_entity_poly.type
_entity_poly.pdbx_seq_one_letter_code
_entity_poly.pdbx_strand_id
1 'polypeptide(L)'
;MPRSPYQKRPGEPRIARDADQIELTALRSVFAVVDDAARDEIVSGELDDLSEIEASEEGRIAWQQQDIRQEELVGEAAQEIKRRIKMMGDAYPFDLAGNRLTYRASGTGFYEFCLVVAQTTNITTGPNTALPRTFERAVTGLVKTYFGPAAWALHTGFPRTPSTRFKAAMAPLNYYGYEWNWQPQAGLPDDPTAEKDETVDFVIRSDFLDQRAGNLYVLGQCACGNDWDTKITDPNEHQISKWFNPPWIVNPIKAFTTPFMLGDESLRETAQRSKGMVFDRARLVLIAERMTPKIVRPALRKRLDKVRAIVG
;
A
#
# COMPACT_ATOMS: atom_id res chain seq x y z
N MET A 1 8.15 3.03 32.84
CA MET A 1 8.79 1.99 32.02
C MET A 1 8.50 2.27 30.56
N PRO A 2 9.45 2.10 29.62
CA PRO A 2 9.12 2.14 28.20
C PRO A 2 8.10 1.04 27.89
N ARG A 3 7.03 1.38 27.15
CA ARG A 3 6.04 0.40 26.69
C ARG A 3 6.77 -0.70 25.89
N SER A 4 6.36 -1.96 26.07
CA SER A 4 6.89 -3.06 25.28
C SER A 4 6.68 -2.75 23.78
N PRO A 5 7.67 -3.01 22.90
CA PRO A 5 7.47 -2.84 21.47
C PRO A 5 6.36 -3.76 20.92
N TYR A 6 5.96 -4.78 21.68
CA TYR A 6 4.87 -5.71 21.36
C TYR A 6 3.52 -5.35 21.98
N GLN A 7 3.43 -4.21 22.69
CA GLN A 7 2.19 -3.80 23.31
C GLN A 7 1.20 -3.32 22.24
N LYS A 8 -0.02 -3.88 22.27
CA LYS A 8 -1.07 -3.52 21.32
C LYS A 8 -1.44 -2.03 21.46
N ARG A 9 -1.60 -1.34 20.34
CA ARG A 9 -2.21 -0.01 20.20
C ARG A 9 -3.58 -0.16 19.54
N PRO A 10 -4.66 -0.21 20.34
CA PRO A 10 -6.02 -0.19 19.80
C PRO A 10 -6.21 1.01 18.87
N GLY A 11 -6.89 0.83 17.75
CA GLY A 11 -7.27 1.93 16.87
C GLY A 11 -6.21 2.43 15.88
N GLU A 12 -5.04 1.80 15.77
CA GLU A 12 -3.99 2.21 14.81
C GLU A 12 -4.52 2.46 13.37
N PRO A 13 -5.36 1.60 12.77
CA PRO A 13 -5.90 1.87 11.43
C PRO A 13 -6.76 3.13 11.35
N ARG A 14 -7.56 3.41 12.39
CA ARG A 14 -8.39 4.62 12.47
C ARG A 14 -7.50 5.85 12.57
N ILE A 15 -6.56 5.86 13.51
CA ILE A 15 -5.62 6.97 13.72
C ILE A 15 -4.82 7.26 12.44
N ALA A 16 -4.41 6.21 11.71
CA ALA A 16 -3.72 6.36 10.44
C ALA A 16 -4.61 7.00 9.35
N ARG A 17 -5.89 6.64 9.31
CA ARG A 17 -6.89 7.25 8.41
C ARG A 17 -7.15 8.72 8.75
N ASP A 18 -7.29 9.04 10.04
CA ASP A 18 -7.54 10.41 10.50
C ASP A 18 -6.34 11.32 10.13
N ALA A 19 -5.11 10.83 10.31
CA ALA A 19 -3.90 11.53 9.86
C ALA A 19 -3.86 11.71 8.33
N ASP A 20 -4.27 10.69 7.55
CA ASP A 20 -4.35 10.79 6.09
C ASP A 20 -5.34 11.89 5.65
N GLN A 21 -6.45 12.07 6.37
CA GLN A 21 -7.44 13.10 6.03
C GLN A 21 -6.87 14.51 6.22
N ILE A 22 -6.15 14.75 7.32
CA ILE A 22 -5.46 16.03 7.59
C ILE A 22 -4.41 16.31 6.50
N GLU A 23 -3.64 15.28 6.13
CA GLU A 23 -2.67 15.36 5.03
C GLU A 23 -3.33 15.66 3.69
N LEU A 24 -4.49 15.07 3.40
CA LEU A 24 -5.23 15.31 2.16
C LEU A 24 -5.74 16.75 2.09
N THR A 25 -6.24 17.29 3.21
CA THR A 25 -6.61 18.71 3.33
C THR A 25 -5.40 19.61 3.08
N ALA A 26 -4.26 19.31 3.70
CA ALA A 26 -3.03 20.07 3.48
C ALA A 26 -2.52 19.98 2.02
N LEU A 27 -2.68 18.81 1.38
CA LEU A 27 -2.32 18.61 -0.02
C LEU A 27 -3.19 19.45 -0.97
N ARG A 28 -4.50 19.57 -0.68
CA ARG A 28 -5.46 20.36 -1.49
C ARG A 28 -5.32 21.87 -1.27
N SER A 29 -5.09 22.30 -0.03
CA SER A 29 -5.10 23.72 0.38
C SER A 29 -3.70 24.29 0.66
N VAL A 30 -2.63 23.55 0.33
CA VAL A 30 -1.22 23.84 0.66
C VAL A 30 -0.89 23.74 2.16
N PHE A 31 -1.86 23.94 3.04
CA PHE A 31 -1.72 23.70 4.47
C PHE A 31 -3.05 23.26 5.11
N ALA A 32 -2.96 22.67 6.29
CA ALA A 32 -4.08 22.39 7.18
C ALA A 32 -3.74 22.83 8.61
N VAL A 33 -4.74 23.30 9.34
CA VAL A 33 -4.68 23.39 10.80
C VAL A 33 -5.15 22.04 11.33
N VAL A 34 -4.33 21.36 12.13
CA VAL A 34 -4.57 19.98 12.56
C VAL A 34 -5.88 19.88 13.37
N ASP A 35 -6.14 20.84 14.26
CA ASP A 35 -7.37 20.86 15.07
C ASP A 35 -8.62 21.03 14.21
N ASP A 36 -8.60 21.99 13.28
CA ASP A 36 -9.77 22.30 12.45
C ASP A 36 -10.07 21.16 11.47
N ALA A 37 -9.04 20.59 10.83
CA ALA A 37 -9.21 19.50 9.87
C ALA A 37 -9.70 18.20 10.54
N ALA A 38 -9.31 17.95 11.79
CA ALA A 38 -9.81 16.81 12.56
C ALA A 38 -11.26 17.01 13.04
N ARG A 39 -11.65 18.25 13.39
CA ARG A 39 -13.03 18.59 13.79
C ARG A 39 -14.02 18.44 12.65
N ASP A 40 -13.67 18.87 11.44
CA ASP A 40 -14.55 18.78 10.26
C ASP A 40 -14.94 17.33 9.92
N GLU A 41 -14.04 16.36 10.09
CA GLU A 41 -14.33 14.94 9.85
C GLU A 41 -15.34 14.38 10.86
N ILE A 42 -15.23 14.77 12.14
CA ILE A 42 -16.12 14.29 13.20
C ILE A 42 -17.53 14.82 12.96
N VAL A 43 -17.67 16.11 12.64
CA VAL A 43 -18.96 16.70 12.26
C VAL A 43 -19.55 16.00 11.04
N SER A 44 -18.73 15.69 10.02
CA SER A 44 -19.18 14.97 8.84
C SER A 44 -19.56 13.51 9.09
N GLY A 45 -18.97 12.85 10.09
CA GLY A 45 -19.26 11.45 10.44
C GLY A 45 -20.43 11.31 11.42
N GLU A 46 -20.70 12.33 12.25
CA GLU A 46 -21.74 12.31 13.28
C GLU A 46 -23.07 12.94 12.84
N LEU A 47 -23.09 13.72 11.74
CA LEU A 47 -24.33 14.24 11.14
C LEU A 47 -25.31 13.14 10.68
N ASP A 48 -24.85 11.88 10.57
CA ASP A 48 -25.71 10.72 10.31
C ASP A 48 -26.46 10.21 11.57
N ASP A 49 -26.01 10.51 12.79
CA ASP A 49 -26.53 9.92 14.04
C ASP A 49 -27.14 10.93 15.05
N LEU A 50 -26.93 12.24 14.91
CA LEU A 50 -27.21 13.22 15.98
C LEU A 50 -28.46 14.10 15.84
N SER A 51 -29.35 13.88 14.86
CA SER A 51 -30.46 14.82 14.61
C SER A 51 -31.56 14.94 15.67
N GLU A 52 -31.44 14.36 16.89
CA GLU A 52 -32.56 14.31 17.85
C GLU A 52 -32.28 14.68 19.33
N ILE A 53 -31.07 15.04 19.78
CA ILE A 53 -30.77 15.10 21.25
C ILE A 53 -30.18 16.44 21.74
N GLU A 54 -30.62 17.59 21.24
CA GLU A 54 -30.00 18.87 21.61
C GLU A 54 -30.55 19.55 22.89
N ALA A 55 -31.59 19.03 23.56
CA ALA A 55 -32.27 19.79 24.62
C ALA A 55 -32.39 19.11 26.01
N SER A 56 -31.60 18.06 26.32
CA SER A 56 -31.61 17.39 27.64
C SER A 56 -30.30 17.57 28.42
N GLU A 57 -30.33 17.31 29.73
CA GLU A 57 -29.13 17.24 30.59
C GLU A 57 -28.20 16.09 30.18
N GLU A 58 -28.78 15.02 29.61
CA GLU A 58 -28.06 13.94 28.93
C GLU A 58 -27.32 14.46 27.68
N GLY A 59 -27.92 15.40 26.94
CA GLY A 59 -27.27 16.11 25.84
C GLY A 59 -26.03 16.87 26.28
N ARG A 60 -26.05 17.57 27.42
CA ARG A 60 -24.86 18.30 27.93
C ARG A 60 -23.73 17.36 28.36
N ILE A 61 -24.05 16.22 28.95
CA ILE A 61 -23.07 15.18 29.29
C ILE A 61 -22.49 14.56 28.00
N ALA A 62 -23.34 14.35 26.99
CA ALA A 62 -22.90 13.90 25.68
C ALA A 62 -21.93 14.92 25.02
N TRP A 63 -22.24 16.22 25.05
CA TRP A 63 -21.37 17.28 24.54
C TRP A 63 -20.00 17.32 25.25
N GLN A 64 -19.96 17.24 26.59
CA GLN A 64 -18.68 17.20 27.31
C GLN A 64 -17.86 15.94 27.01
N GLN A 65 -18.51 14.78 26.87
CA GLN A 65 -17.82 13.55 26.47
C GLN A 65 -17.34 13.62 25.03
N GLN A 66 -18.06 14.31 24.16
CA GLN A 66 -17.70 14.56 22.77
C GLN A 66 -16.50 15.48 22.68
N ASP A 67 -16.46 16.60 23.41
CA ASP A 67 -15.30 17.50 23.47
C ASP A 67 -14.01 16.76 23.91
N ILE A 68 -14.09 15.94 24.97
CA ILE A 68 -12.93 15.14 25.43
C ILE A 68 -12.47 14.15 24.35
N ARG A 69 -13.41 13.45 23.70
CA ARG A 69 -13.08 12.52 22.60
C ARG A 69 -12.46 13.25 21.43
N GLN A 70 -12.95 14.44 21.07
CA GLN A 70 -12.39 15.25 20.00
C GLN A 70 -10.94 15.65 20.29
N GLU A 71 -10.64 16.13 21.49
CA GLU A 71 -9.27 16.47 21.89
C GLU A 71 -8.33 15.25 21.86
N GLU A 72 -8.81 14.08 22.30
CA GLU A 72 -8.04 12.83 22.23
C GLU A 72 -7.73 12.43 20.78
N LEU A 73 -8.72 12.49 19.88
CA LEU A 73 -8.58 12.14 18.46
C LEU A 73 -7.60 13.05 17.73
N VAL A 74 -7.74 14.37 17.92
CA VAL A 74 -6.80 15.39 17.40
C VAL A 74 -5.39 15.07 17.89
N GLY A 75 -5.25 14.76 19.19
CA GLY A 75 -3.99 14.36 19.80
C GLY A 75 -3.38 13.12 19.13
N GLU A 76 -4.17 12.07 18.91
CA GLU A 76 -3.72 10.82 18.28
C GLU A 76 -3.24 11.03 16.84
N ALA A 77 -4.02 11.73 16.01
CA ALA A 77 -3.66 12.03 14.63
C ALA A 77 -2.39 12.90 14.55
N ALA A 78 -2.27 13.91 15.41
CA ALA A 78 -1.07 14.74 15.50
C ALA A 78 0.18 13.92 15.89
N GLN A 79 0.05 12.97 16.81
CA GLN A 79 1.15 12.07 17.18
C GLN A 79 1.51 11.12 16.04
N GLU A 80 0.54 10.66 15.27
CA GLU A 80 0.77 9.83 14.09
C GLU A 80 1.51 10.61 12.99
N ILE A 81 1.13 11.85 12.72
CA ILE A 81 1.87 12.75 11.81
C ILE A 81 3.33 12.93 12.29
N LYS A 82 3.53 13.19 13.59
CA LYS A 82 4.89 13.29 14.16
C LYS A 82 5.68 11.99 13.99
N ARG A 83 5.03 10.83 14.14
CA ARG A 83 5.65 9.52 13.90
C ARG A 83 6.09 9.39 12.44
N ARG A 84 5.24 9.77 11.49
CA ARG A 84 5.53 9.74 10.05
C ARG A 84 6.69 10.65 9.67
N ILE A 85 6.71 11.88 10.18
CA ILE A 85 7.84 12.82 10.02
C ILE A 85 9.14 12.18 10.51
N LYS A 86 9.13 11.61 11.73
CA LYS A 86 10.31 10.95 12.29
C LYS A 86 10.77 9.75 11.47
N MET A 87 9.83 8.94 10.98
CA MET A 87 10.11 7.72 10.23
C MET A 87 10.70 8.01 8.83
N MET A 88 10.11 8.97 8.12
CA MET A 88 10.41 9.21 6.71
C MET A 88 11.37 10.40 6.48
N GLY A 89 11.52 11.30 7.46
CA GLY A 89 12.33 12.51 7.35
C GLY A 89 11.97 13.31 6.11
N ASP A 90 12.97 13.75 5.35
CA ASP A 90 12.81 14.54 4.11
C ASP A 90 11.97 13.87 3.01
N ALA A 91 11.73 12.55 3.10
CA ALA A 91 10.86 11.83 2.17
C ALA A 91 9.37 12.05 2.47
N TYR A 92 9.02 12.52 3.67
CA TYR A 92 7.65 12.89 4.03
C TYR A 92 7.33 14.28 3.45
N PRO A 93 6.23 14.43 2.68
CA PRO A 93 5.94 15.67 1.97
C PRO A 93 5.17 16.69 2.81
N PHE A 94 5.30 16.67 4.14
CA PHE A 94 4.66 17.65 5.00
C PHE A 94 5.58 18.11 6.12
N ASP A 95 5.54 19.41 6.40
CA ASP A 95 6.25 20.05 7.49
C ASP A 95 5.24 20.45 8.57
N LEU A 96 5.50 20.05 9.82
CA LEU A 96 4.65 20.41 10.95
C LEU A 96 5.31 21.51 11.78
N ALA A 97 4.69 22.69 11.84
CA ALA A 97 5.13 23.82 12.65
C ALA A 97 4.00 24.25 13.61
N GLY A 98 4.18 24.00 14.91
CA GLY A 98 3.12 24.16 15.89
C GLY A 98 1.95 23.24 15.56
N ASN A 99 0.80 23.83 15.21
CA ASN A 99 -0.41 23.11 14.82
C ASN A 99 -0.74 23.20 13.31
N ARG A 100 0.20 23.70 12.52
CA ARG A 100 0.03 23.86 11.08
C ARG A 100 0.83 22.81 10.34
N LEU A 101 0.14 22.00 9.54
CA LEU A 101 0.75 21.05 8.61
C LEU A 101 0.83 21.72 7.23
N THR A 102 2.03 21.88 6.70
CA THR A 102 2.26 22.50 5.38
C THR A 102 2.73 21.45 4.39
N TYR A 103 2.07 21.37 3.24
CA TYR A 103 2.46 20.48 2.15
C TYR A 103 3.69 21.00 1.42
N ARG A 104 4.64 20.09 1.18
CA ARG A 104 5.83 20.29 0.37
C ARG A 104 5.94 19.13 -0.62
N ALA A 105 5.82 19.42 -1.91
CA ALA A 105 5.81 18.40 -2.94
C ALA A 105 7.01 17.44 -2.87
N SER A 106 6.73 16.14 -2.92
CA SER A 106 7.74 15.09 -2.96
C SER A 106 8.46 15.05 -4.32
N GLY A 107 9.64 14.44 -4.36
CA GLY A 107 10.43 14.33 -5.59
C GLY A 107 9.77 13.43 -6.63
N THR A 108 9.09 12.38 -6.19
CA THR A 108 8.48 11.35 -7.04
C THR A 108 6.98 11.46 -7.20
N GLY A 109 6.29 12.23 -6.35
CA GLY A 109 4.81 12.24 -6.29
C GLY A 109 4.20 10.96 -5.72
N PHE A 110 5.02 10.01 -5.23
CA PHE A 110 4.53 8.69 -4.83
C PHE A 110 3.76 8.71 -3.52
N TYR A 111 4.18 9.52 -2.55
CA TYR A 111 3.44 9.68 -1.30
C TYR A 111 2.03 10.22 -1.58
N GLU A 112 1.94 11.29 -2.35
CA GLU A 112 0.70 11.97 -2.68
C GLU A 112 -0.22 11.06 -3.51
N PHE A 113 0.35 10.24 -4.39
CA PHE A 113 -0.39 9.20 -5.08
C PHE A 113 -0.98 8.19 -4.09
N CYS A 114 -0.18 7.60 -3.20
CA CYS A 114 -0.67 6.64 -2.20
C CYS A 114 -1.73 7.25 -1.28
N LEU A 115 -1.57 8.52 -0.89
CA LEU A 115 -2.56 9.23 -0.10
C LEU A 115 -3.91 9.33 -0.82
N VAL A 116 -3.90 9.69 -2.11
CA VAL A 116 -5.12 9.70 -2.94
C VAL A 116 -5.72 8.31 -3.06
N VAL A 117 -4.92 7.27 -3.29
CA VAL A 117 -5.43 5.88 -3.36
C VAL A 117 -6.12 5.49 -2.06
N ALA A 118 -5.49 5.75 -0.92
CA ALA A 118 -6.01 5.38 0.39
C ALA A 118 -7.30 6.13 0.79
N GLN A 119 -7.48 7.35 0.28
CA GLN A 119 -8.66 8.18 0.55
C GLN A 119 -9.78 8.00 -0.48
N THR A 120 -9.55 7.22 -1.54
CA THR A 120 -10.58 6.95 -2.56
C THR A 120 -11.46 5.79 -2.11
N THR A 121 -12.74 6.06 -1.85
CA THR A 121 -13.70 5.08 -1.31
C THR A 121 -14.09 3.97 -2.28
N ASN A 122 -14.08 4.24 -3.59
CA ASN A 122 -14.38 3.25 -4.62
C ASN A 122 -13.29 3.24 -5.69
N ILE A 123 -12.48 2.17 -5.69
CA ILE A 123 -11.38 1.95 -6.64
C ILE A 123 -11.66 0.86 -7.67
N THR A 124 -12.84 0.23 -7.62
CA THR A 124 -13.17 -0.94 -8.45
C THR A 124 -14.02 -0.57 -9.67
N THR A 125 -14.58 0.64 -9.72
CA THR A 125 -15.39 1.10 -10.85
C THR A 125 -14.93 2.45 -11.42
N GLY A 126 -15.31 2.72 -12.67
CA GLY A 126 -15.09 4.00 -13.33
C GLY A 126 -13.61 4.40 -13.50
N PRO A 127 -13.30 5.72 -13.51
CA PRO A 127 -11.94 6.23 -13.69
C PRO A 127 -10.98 5.78 -12.58
N ASN A 128 -11.50 5.52 -11.38
CA ASN A 128 -10.73 5.16 -10.20
C ASN A 128 -10.05 3.78 -10.33
N THR A 129 -10.50 2.94 -11.26
CA THR A 129 -9.81 1.67 -11.60
C THR A 129 -8.37 1.87 -12.11
N ALA A 130 -8.02 3.08 -12.55
CA ALA A 130 -6.65 3.42 -12.92
C ALA A 130 -5.70 3.50 -11.70
N LEU A 131 -6.22 3.76 -10.49
CA LEU A 131 -5.44 3.85 -9.26
C LEU A 131 -4.76 2.53 -8.90
N PRO A 132 -5.48 1.42 -8.62
CA PRO A 132 -4.84 0.16 -8.22
C PRO A 132 -3.88 -0.36 -9.30
N ARG A 133 -4.28 -0.27 -10.58
CA ARG A 133 -3.43 -0.68 -11.72
C ARG A 133 -2.13 0.12 -11.82
N THR A 134 -2.18 1.41 -11.49
CA THR A 134 -0.99 2.27 -11.50
C THR A 134 -0.12 1.99 -10.27
N PHE A 135 -0.74 1.73 -9.13
CA PHE A 135 -0.04 1.31 -7.90
C PHE A 135 0.72 0.01 -8.12
N GLU A 136 0.08 -1.05 -8.63
CA GLU A 136 0.72 -2.34 -8.93
C GLU A 136 1.99 -2.17 -9.79
N ARG A 137 1.88 -1.39 -10.87
CA ARG A 137 2.99 -1.15 -11.80
C ARG A 137 4.11 -0.33 -11.16
N ALA A 138 3.77 0.70 -10.39
CA ALA A 138 4.76 1.51 -9.69
C ALA A 138 5.49 0.68 -8.64
N VAL A 139 4.74 -0.07 -7.82
CA VAL A 139 5.28 -0.93 -6.76
C VAL A 139 6.16 -2.04 -7.33
N THR A 140 5.78 -2.66 -8.44
CA THR A 140 6.64 -3.65 -9.13
C THR A 140 8.04 -3.09 -9.39
N GLY A 141 8.14 -1.84 -9.88
CA GLY A 141 9.41 -1.16 -10.11
C GLY A 141 10.13 -0.73 -8.82
N LEU A 142 9.39 -0.30 -7.80
CA LEU A 142 9.97 0.08 -6.51
C LEU A 142 10.54 -1.13 -5.78
N VAL A 143 9.79 -2.23 -5.67
CA VAL A 143 10.27 -3.46 -5.02
C VAL A 143 11.46 -4.03 -5.79
N LYS A 144 11.46 -4.00 -7.13
CA LYS A 144 12.68 -4.30 -7.92
C LYS A 144 13.87 -3.45 -7.48
N THR A 145 13.67 -2.14 -7.33
CA THR A 145 14.71 -1.20 -6.90
C THR A 145 15.24 -1.54 -5.51
N TYR A 146 14.36 -1.99 -4.61
CA TYR A 146 14.75 -2.45 -3.27
C TYR A 146 15.68 -3.68 -3.30
N PHE A 147 15.40 -4.66 -4.16
CA PHE A 147 16.26 -5.84 -4.35
C PHE A 147 17.56 -5.55 -5.14
N GLY A 148 17.72 -4.32 -5.66
CA GLY A 148 18.97 -3.83 -6.21
C GLY A 148 19.15 -4.11 -7.71
N PRO A 149 20.34 -3.80 -8.26
CA PRO A 149 20.56 -3.74 -9.70
C PRO A 149 20.53 -5.10 -10.41
N ALA A 150 20.82 -6.19 -9.69
CA ALA A 150 20.72 -7.55 -10.22
C ALA A 150 19.28 -8.08 -10.26
N ALA A 151 18.32 -7.33 -9.72
CA ALA A 151 16.93 -7.74 -9.70
C ALA A 151 16.26 -7.51 -11.05
N TRP A 152 15.42 -8.45 -11.44
CA TRP A 152 14.48 -8.38 -12.54
C TRP A 152 13.05 -8.42 -12.01
N ALA A 153 12.09 -7.87 -12.75
CA ALA A 153 10.70 -7.78 -12.31
C ALA A 153 9.72 -8.08 -13.44
N LEU A 154 8.61 -8.70 -13.07
CA LEU A 154 7.48 -9.05 -13.91
C LEU A 154 6.20 -8.54 -13.25
N HIS A 155 5.39 -7.77 -13.98
CA HIS A 155 4.02 -7.47 -13.58
C HIS A 155 3.09 -8.54 -14.18
N THR A 156 2.35 -9.23 -13.34
CA THR A 156 1.44 -10.34 -13.70
C THR A 156 -0.03 -10.01 -13.44
N GLY A 157 -0.31 -8.94 -12.70
CA GLY A 157 -1.64 -8.55 -12.24
C GLY A 157 -2.68 -8.38 -13.36
N PHE A 158 -3.88 -8.89 -13.11
CA PHE A 158 -5.02 -8.83 -14.01
C PHE A 158 -5.89 -7.58 -13.74
N PRO A 159 -6.36 -6.84 -14.77
CA PRO A 159 -6.20 -7.09 -16.19
C PRO A 159 -4.84 -6.61 -16.74
N ARG A 160 -4.27 -7.42 -17.63
CA ARG A 160 -2.95 -7.17 -18.24
C ARG A 160 -3.05 -6.29 -19.48
N THR A 161 -1.98 -5.56 -19.80
CA THR A 161 -1.86 -4.79 -21.05
C THR A 161 -0.47 -5.03 -21.66
N PRO A 162 -0.35 -5.68 -22.83
CA PRO A 162 -1.42 -6.30 -23.62
C PRO A 162 -2.13 -7.43 -22.87
N SER A 163 -3.38 -7.72 -23.26
CA SER A 163 -4.16 -8.80 -22.64
C SER A 163 -3.49 -10.14 -22.94
N THR A 164 -3.17 -10.89 -21.89
CA THR A 164 -2.48 -12.18 -21.96
C THR A 164 -3.11 -13.16 -20.98
N ARG A 165 -3.11 -14.44 -21.32
CA ARG A 165 -3.52 -15.53 -20.42
C ARG A 165 -2.43 -15.82 -19.40
N PHE A 166 -2.79 -16.58 -18.36
CA PHE A 166 -1.90 -16.82 -17.23
C PHE A 166 -0.59 -17.50 -17.64
N LYS A 167 -0.63 -18.54 -18.49
CA LYS A 167 0.56 -19.20 -19.05
C LYS A 167 1.50 -18.21 -19.73
N ALA A 168 0.96 -17.37 -20.61
CA ALA A 168 1.74 -16.37 -21.33
C ALA A 168 2.31 -15.30 -20.40
N ALA A 169 1.57 -14.91 -19.35
CA ALA A 169 2.05 -13.96 -18.36
C ALA A 169 3.22 -14.52 -17.53
N MET A 170 3.22 -15.81 -17.22
CA MET A 170 4.25 -16.47 -16.42
C MET A 170 5.45 -16.98 -17.24
N ALA A 171 5.30 -17.14 -18.55
CA ALA A 171 6.35 -17.64 -19.45
C ALA A 171 7.74 -16.97 -19.28
N PRO A 172 7.85 -15.64 -19.03
CA PRO A 172 9.14 -15.00 -18.81
C PRO A 172 9.93 -15.51 -17.60
N LEU A 173 9.29 -16.19 -16.64
CA LEU A 173 9.95 -16.73 -15.46
C LEU A 173 10.88 -17.90 -15.80
N ASN A 174 10.57 -18.67 -16.85
CA ASN A 174 11.38 -19.78 -17.35
C ASN A 174 12.54 -19.30 -18.24
N TYR A 175 13.23 -18.24 -17.84
CA TYR A 175 14.27 -17.61 -18.66
C TYR A 175 15.50 -18.50 -18.85
N TYR A 176 15.96 -19.15 -17.79
CA TYR A 176 17.15 -19.99 -17.81
C TYR A 176 16.86 -21.46 -18.14
N GLY A 177 15.60 -21.86 -18.30
CA GLY A 177 15.20 -23.22 -18.68
C GLY A 177 15.20 -24.26 -17.55
N TYR A 178 15.69 -23.91 -16.35
CA TYR A 178 15.82 -24.83 -15.22
C TYR A 178 14.89 -24.53 -14.03
N GLU A 179 14.22 -23.38 -14.03
CA GLU A 179 13.30 -22.93 -12.98
C GLU A 179 11.99 -22.44 -13.61
N TRP A 180 10.87 -22.55 -12.90
CA TRP A 180 9.56 -22.09 -13.39
C TRP A 180 9.11 -22.75 -14.71
N ASN A 181 9.46 -24.02 -14.88
CA ASN A 181 9.06 -24.81 -16.04
C ASN A 181 7.54 -25.06 -16.01
N TRP A 182 6.82 -24.47 -16.97
CA TRP A 182 5.38 -24.58 -17.08
C TRP A 182 4.98 -26.01 -17.45
N GLN A 183 4.46 -26.73 -16.47
CA GLN A 183 4.03 -28.12 -16.57
C GLN A 183 2.94 -28.34 -15.52
N PRO A 184 1.68 -28.03 -15.86
CA PRO A 184 0.58 -28.12 -14.91
C PRO A 184 0.39 -29.55 -14.39
N GLN A 185 -0.04 -29.67 -13.14
CA GLN A 185 -0.40 -30.95 -12.53
C GLN A 185 -1.49 -31.68 -13.33
N ALA A 186 -1.50 -33.01 -13.23
CA ALA A 186 -2.48 -33.85 -13.91
C ALA A 186 -3.92 -33.41 -13.61
N GLY A 187 -4.72 -33.25 -14.66
CA GLY A 187 -6.12 -32.80 -14.57
C GLY A 187 -6.31 -31.29 -14.74
N LEU A 188 -5.24 -30.49 -14.76
CA LEU A 188 -5.31 -29.06 -15.10
C LEU A 188 -5.14 -28.82 -16.61
N PRO A 189 -5.79 -27.78 -17.18
CA PRO A 189 -5.56 -27.39 -18.56
C PRO A 189 -4.14 -26.86 -18.75
N ASP A 190 -3.53 -27.09 -19.92
CA ASP A 190 -2.21 -26.53 -20.23
C ASP A 190 -2.22 -24.99 -20.27
N ASP A 191 -3.28 -24.39 -20.84
CA ASP A 191 -3.46 -22.94 -20.93
C ASP A 191 -4.83 -22.53 -20.37
N PRO A 192 -4.91 -22.20 -19.07
CA PRO A 192 -6.17 -21.87 -18.41
C PRO A 192 -6.84 -20.62 -18.97
N THR A 193 -8.17 -20.64 -19.06
CA THR A 193 -8.98 -19.53 -19.58
C THR A 193 -9.77 -18.80 -18.49
N ALA A 194 -10.12 -19.47 -17.39
CA ALA A 194 -10.89 -18.89 -16.29
C ALA A 194 -9.99 -18.29 -15.20
N GLU A 195 -8.80 -18.85 -15.04
CA GLU A 195 -7.83 -18.48 -14.02
C GLU A 195 -7.10 -17.19 -14.43
N LYS A 196 -7.07 -16.22 -13.51
CA LYS A 196 -6.48 -14.90 -13.75
C LYS A 196 -4.96 -14.92 -13.58
N ASP A 197 -4.50 -14.78 -12.36
CA ASP A 197 -3.11 -14.63 -11.95
C ASP A 197 -2.83 -15.30 -10.60
N GLU A 198 -3.79 -16.08 -10.08
CA GLU A 198 -3.71 -16.72 -8.76
C GLU A 198 -3.32 -15.71 -7.66
N THR A 199 -3.82 -14.47 -7.75
CA THR A 199 -3.53 -13.35 -6.83
C THR A 199 -2.07 -12.86 -6.83
N VAL A 200 -1.26 -13.26 -7.82
CA VAL A 200 0.10 -12.74 -8.00
C VAL A 200 0.05 -11.51 -8.90
N ASP A 201 0.31 -10.34 -8.33
CA ASP A 201 0.36 -9.08 -9.10
C ASP A 201 1.73 -8.81 -9.70
N PHE A 202 2.80 -9.28 -9.04
CA PHE A 202 4.15 -9.18 -9.56
C PHE A 202 5.07 -10.29 -9.07
N VAL A 203 6.16 -10.50 -9.80
CA VAL A 203 7.27 -11.36 -9.41
C VAL A 203 8.57 -10.58 -9.49
N ILE A 204 9.39 -10.62 -8.44
CA ILE A 204 10.78 -10.16 -8.48
C ILE A 204 11.69 -11.38 -8.50
N ARG A 205 12.71 -11.35 -9.35
CA ARG A 205 13.79 -12.34 -9.38
C ARG A 205 15.10 -11.63 -9.08
N SER A 206 15.86 -12.11 -8.11
CA SER A 206 17.22 -11.64 -7.88
C SER A 206 18.20 -12.68 -8.40
N ASP A 207 18.91 -12.32 -9.47
CA ASP A 207 19.76 -13.25 -10.19
C ASP A 207 21.10 -13.43 -9.47
N PHE A 208 21.58 -14.67 -9.38
CA PHE A 208 22.98 -14.91 -9.10
C PHE A 208 23.86 -14.46 -10.27
N LEU A 209 25.07 -13.98 -9.96
CA LEU A 209 26.01 -13.49 -10.97
C LEU A 209 26.43 -14.55 -11.99
N ASP A 210 26.27 -15.83 -11.65
CA ASP A 210 26.61 -16.97 -12.51
C ASP A 210 25.44 -17.50 -13.34
N GLN A 211 24.24 -16.89 -13.21
CA GLN A 211 23.04 -17.24 -13.96
C GLN A 211 22.60 -18.71 -13.83
N ARG A 212 23.02 -19.38 -12.76
CA ARG A 212 22.60 -20.76 -12.47
C ARG A 212 21.25 -20.78 -11.74
N ALA A 213 20.67 -21.97 -11.64
CA ALA A 213 19.46 -22.19 -10.86
C ALA A 213 19.68 -21.94 -9.36
N GLY A 214 18.59 -21.74 -8.64
CA GLY A 214 18.57 -21.42 -7.21
C GLY A 214 18.28 -19.95 -6.92
N ASN A 215 17.77 -19.17 -7.89
CA ASN A 215 17.57 -17.74 -7.73
C ASN A 215 16.53 -17.42 -6.63
N LEU A 216 16.65 -16.24 -6.02
CA LEU A 216 15.63 -15.75 -5.09
C LEU A 216 14.44 -15.21 -5.90
N TYR A 217 13.25 -15.73 -5.62
CA TYR A 217 11.99 -15.25 -6.17
C TYR A 217 11.12 -14.62 -5.07
N VAL A 218 10.45 -13.53 -5.42
CA VAL A 218 9.50 -12.83 -4.57
C VAL A 218 8.16 -12.79 -5.28
N LEU A 219 7.13 -13.35 -4.65
CA LEU A 219 5.75 -13.31 -5.15
C LEU A 219 5.00 -12.18 -4.46
N GLY A 220 4.54 -11.22 -5.26
CA GLY A 220 3.96 -9.97 -4.78
C GLY A 220 2.45 -9.86 -4.98
N GLN A 221 1.78 -9.26 -4.00
CA GLN A 221 0.35 -8.92 -4.05
C GLN A 221 0.16 -7.46 -3.58
N CYS A 222 -0.70 -6.74 -4.28
CA CYS A 222 -0.97 -5.30 -4.13
C CYS A 222 -2.40 -5.07 -3.66
N ALA A 223 -2.57 -4.82 -2.36
CA ALA A 223 -3.87 -4.57 -1.77
C ALA A 223 -4.13 -3.06 -1.62
N CYS A 224 -4.92 -2.50 -2.55
CA CYS A 224 -5.30 -1.09 -2.55
C CYS A 224 -6.69 -0.81 -1.96
N GLY A 225 -7.52 -1.83 -1.76
CA GLY A 225 -8.90 -1.68 -1.27
C GLY A 225 -8.99 -1.63 0.24
N ASN A 226 -10.11 -1.12 0.77
CA ASN A 226 -10.38 -1.06 2.21
C ASN A 226 -10.50 -2.46 2.87
N ASP A 227 -10.66 -3.51 2.07
CA ASP A 227 -10.69 -4.92 2.44
C ASP A 227 -9.30 -5.59 2.36
N TRP A 228 -8.22 -4.81 2.38
CA TRP A 228 -6.86 -5.31 2.19
C TRP A 228 -6.44 -6.37 3.21
N ASP A 229 -7.00 -6.32 4.42
CA ASP A 229 -6.71 -7.23 5.51
C ASP A 229 -7.19 -8.67 5.24
N THR A 230 -8.17 -8.82 4.34
CA THR A 230 -8.64 -10.11 3.83
C THR A 230 -7.66 -10.75 2.84
N LYS A 231 -6.73 -9.97 2.28
CA LYS A 231 -5.77 -10.37 1.22
C LYS A 231 -4.37 -10.62 1.76
N ILE A 232 -4.17 -10.54 3.08
CA ILE A 232 -2.85 -10.64 3.72
C ILE A 232 -2.16 -11.98 3.43
N THR A 233 -2.91 -13.07 3.30
CA THR A 233 -2.33 -14.40 3.07
C THR A 233 -1.88 -14.65 1.64
N ASP A 234 -2.32 -13.79 0.72
CA ASP A 234 -2.03 -13.87 -0.70
C ASP A 234 -0.61 -13.30 -1.00
N PRO A 235 0.06 -13.76 -2.06
CA PRO A 235 -0.38 -14.82 -2.96
C PRO A 235 -0.28 -16.23 -2.34
N ASN A 236 -1.13 -17.16 -2.78
CA ASN A 236 -1.13 -18.53 -2.28
C ASN A 236 -0.14 -19.43 -3.07
N GLU A 237 0.98 -19.77 -2.43
CA GLU A 237 2.05 -20.60 -3.02
C GLU A 237 1.55 -21.95 -3.56
N HIS A 238 0.60 -22.60 -2.88
CA HIS A 238 0.03 -23.87 -3.35
C HIS A 238 -0.75 -23.70 -4.65
N GLN A 239 -1.58 -22.65 -4.75
CA GLN A 239 -2.35 -22.35 -5.96
C GLN A 239 -1.46 -22.04 -7.16
N ILE A 240 -0.26 -21.50 -6.94
CA ILE A 240 0.67 -21.18 -8.01
C ILE A 240 1.50 -22.40 -8.39
N SER A 241 2.00 -23.14 -7.39
CA SER A 241 2.91 -24.27 -7.58
C SER A 241 2.32 -25.39 -8.45
N LYS A 242 0.99 -25.53 -8.48
CA LYS A 242 0.29 -26.54 -9.29
C LYS A 242 0.50 -26.37 -10.81
N TRP A 243 0.99 -25.21 -11.25
CA TRP A 243 1.24 -24.90 -12.67
C TRP A 243 2.66 -25.22 -13.13
N PHE A 244 3.58 -25.56 -12.22
CA PHE A 244 5.01 -25.72 -12.49
C PHE A 244 5.54 -27.08 -12.02
N ASN A 245 6.48 -27.68 -12.77
CA ASN A 245 7.13 -28.94 -12.40
C ASN A 245 8.65 -28.96 -12.74
N PRO A 246 9.54 -29.21 -11.75
CA PRO A 246 9.22 -29.22 -10.32
C PRO A 246 8.69 -27.84 -9.88
N PRO A 247 7.88 -27.77 -8.81
CA PRO A 247 7.25 -26.51 -8.42
C PRO A 247 8.30 -25.45 -8.09
N TRP A 248 9.25 -25.75 -7.19
CA TRP A 248 10.31 -24.85 -6.77
C TRP A 248 11.61 -25.60 -6.55
N ILE A 249 12.75 -25.01 -6.95
CA ILE A 249 14.08 -25.43 -6.47
C ILE A 249 14.36 -24.74 -5.13
N VAL A 250 14.08 -23.44 -5.07
CA VAL A 250 14.07 -22.62 -3.85
C VAL A 250 12.68 -22.01 -3.72
N ASN A 251 12.06 -22.14 -2.55
CA ASN A 251 10.73 -21.60 -2.31
C ASN A 251 10.75 -20.06 -2.44
N PRO A 252 9.80 -19.46 -3.16
CA PRO A 252 9.69 -18.01 -3.23
C PRO A 252 9.30 -17.44 -1.87
N ILE A 253 9.70 -16.19 -1.62
CA ILE A 253 9.21 -15.41 -0.48
C ILE A 253 8.01 -14.56 -0.90
N LYS A 254 7.11 -14.27 0.04
CA LYS A 254 5.95 -13.42 -0.24
C LYS A 254 6.24 -11.95 0.03
N ALA A 255 5.61 -11.08 -0.75
CA ALA A 255 5.59 -9.64 -0.53
C ALA A 255 4.16 -9.12 -0.58
N PHE A 256 3.68 -8.61 0.55
CA PHE A 256 2.42 -7.87 0.63
C PHE A 256 2.69 -6.38 0.49
N THR A 257 1.96 -5.69 -0.36
CA THR A 257 2.15 -4.27 -0.62
C THR A 257 0.85 -3.50 -0.55
N THR A 258 0.89 -2.28 -0.02
CA THR A 258 -0.33 -1.48 0.18
C THR A 258 -0.05 0.02 0.19
N PRO A 259 -0.96 0.86 -0.35
CA PRO A 259 -0.83 2.32 -0.28
C PRO A 259 -1.19 2.88 1.10
N PHE A 260 -1.67 2.07 2.04
CA PHE A 260 -2.01 2.51 3.39
C PHE A 260 -0.77 2.66 4.27
N MET A 261 -0.86 3.58 5.24
CA MET A 261 0.14 3.69 6.31
C MET A 261 -0.17 2.65 7.37
N LEU A 262 0.80 1.78 7.69
CA LEU A 262 0.63 0.83 8.78
C LEU A 262 1.32 1.35 10.05
N GLY A 263 0.62 1.23 11.17
CA GLY A 263 1.22 1.36 12.50
C GLY A 263 2.16 0.18 12.78
N ASP A 264 3.01 0.31 13.79
CA ASP A 264 4.04 -0.70 14.07
C ASP A 264 3.41 -2.05 14.45
N GLU A 265 2.25 -2.07 15.10
CA GLU A 265 1.52 -3.30 15.38
C GLU A 265 0.92 -3.90 14.13
N SER A 266 0.16 -3.10 13.37
CA SER A 266 -0.49 -3.56 12.13
C SER A 266 0.52 -4.10 11.13
N LEU A 267 1.70 -3.46 11.02
CA LEU A 267 2.81 -3.93 10.18
C LEU A 267 3.34 -5.31 10.64
N ARG A 268 3.53 -5.52 11.95
CA ARG A 268 3.99 -6.81 12.49
C ARG A 268 2.96 -7.90 12.29
N GLU A 269 1.70 -7.63 12.58
CA GLU A 269 0.61 -8.60 12.39
C GLU A 269 0.52 -8.99 10.91
N THR A 270 0.58 -8.01 10.02
CA THR A 270 0.56 -8.23 8.56
C THR A 270 1.74 -9.09 8.14
N ALA A 271 2.95 -8.83 8.64
CA ALA A 271 4.14 -9.64 8.34
C ALA A 271 4.01 -11.08 8.85
N GLN A 272 3.49 -11.27 10.06
CA GLN A 272 3.26 -12.60 10.65
C GLN A 272 2.22 -13.40 9.87
N ARG A 273 1.07 -12.79 9.56
CA ARG A 273 -0.04 -13.43 8.84
C ARG A 273 0.30 -13.71 7.39
N SER A 274 0.96 -12.77 6.71
CA SER A 274 1.41 -12.95 5.33
C SER A 274 2.57 -13.93 5.22
N LYS A 275 3.32 -14.18 6.31
CA LYS A 275 4.58 -14.94 6.29
C LYS A 275 5.55 -14.38 5.23
N GLY A 276 5.58 -13.07 5.09
CA GLY A 276 6.29 -12.39 4.01
C GLY A 276 6.77 -11.00 4.39
N MET A 277 7.40 -10.35 3.41
CA MET A 277 7.78 -8.95 3.50
C MET A 277 6.54 -8.07 3.34
N VAL A 278 6.49 -6.97 4.09
CA VAL A 278 5.41 -5.98 3.98
C VAL A 278 5.98 -4.67 3.46
N PHE A 279 5.39 -4.12 2.41
CA PHE A 279 5.73 -2.82 1.86
C PHE A 279 4.49 -1.91 1.95
N ASP A 280 4.35 -1.25 3.10
CA ASP A 280 3.34 -0.22 3.33
C ASP A 280 3.77 1.12 2.70
N ARG A 281 2.93 2.15 2.84
CA ARG A 281 3.21 3.48 2.27
C ARG A 281 4.59 3.98 2.67
N ALA A 282 4.95 3.93 3.95
CA ALA A 282 6.21 4.47 4.43
C ALA A 282 7.42 3.79 3.77
N ARG A 283 7.44 2.45 3.73
CA ARG A 283 8.53 1.69 3.09
C ARG A 283 8.63 2.00 1.60
N LEU A 284 7.51 2.02 0.90
CA LEU A 284 7.48 2.30 -0.55
C LEU A 284 7.92 3.73 -0.87
N VAL A 285 7.50 4.72 -0.08
CA VAL A 285 7.92 6.12 -0.24
C VAL A 285 9.42 6.27 0.00
N LEU A 286 9.97 5.60 1.01
CA LEU A 286 11.40 5.60 1.25
C LEU A 286 12.18 5.01 0.07
N ILE A 287 11.70 3.93 -0.55
CA ILE A 287 12.29 3.36 -1.76
C ILE A 287 12.19 4.36 -2.93
N ALA A 288 11.02 4.97 -3.13
CA ALA A 288 10.78 5.95 -4.18
C ALA A 288 11.72 7.16 -4.04
N GLU A 289 11.82 7.75 -2.84
CA GLU A 289 12.57 8.98 -2.61
C GLU A 289 14.06 8.79 -2.31
N ARG A 290 14.51 7.61 -1.89
CA ARG A 290 15.92 7.39 -1.53
C ARG A 290 16.66 6.46 -2.47
N MET A 291 15.98 5.45 -3.01
CA MET A 291 16.63 4.42 -3.83
C MET A 291 16.38 4.61 -5.33
N THR A 292 15.28 5.25 -5.73
CA THR A 292 15.02 5.50 -7.15
C THR A 292 16.00 6.53 -7.71
N PRO A 293 16.71 6.23 -8.83
CA PRO A 293 17.65 7.16 -9.45
C PRO A 293 16.99 8.50 -9.77
N LYS A 294 17.68 9.61 -9.48
CA LYS A 294 17.14 10.97 -9.67
C LYS A 294 16.64 11.22 -11.10
N ILE A 295 17.27 10.61 -12.09
CA ILE A 295 16.88 10.72 -13.51
C ILE A 295 15.52 10.07 -13.82
N VAL A 296 15.09 9.07 -13.04
CA VAL A 296 13.82 8.35 -13.24
C VAL A 296 12.65 9.05 -12.53
N ARG A 297 12.91 9.81 -11.46
CA ARG A 297 11.87 10.44 -10.63
C ARG A 297 10.90 11.33 -11.40
N PRO A 298 11.33 12.21 -12.33
CA PRO A 298 10.41 13.05 -13.09
C PRO A 298 9.44 12.23 -13.95
N ALA A 299 9.91 11.11 -14.52
CA ALA A 299 9.08 10.22 -15.33
C ALA A 299 8.05 9.48 -14.48
N LEU A 300 8.46 9.00 -13.29
CA LEU A 300 7.55 8.41 -12.31
C LEU A 300 6.48 9.42 -11.90
N ARG A 301 6.89 10.62 -11.46
CA ARG A 301 6.00 11.70 -11.06
C ARG A 301 4.98 12.05 -12.14
N LYS A 302 5.44 12.30 -13.36
CA LYS A 302 4.56 12.60 -14.51
C LYS A 302 3.49 11.53 -14.72
N ARG A 303 3.86 10.25 -14.55
CA ARG A 303 2.92 9.14 -14.71
C ARG A 303 1.88 9.10 -13.59
N LEU A 304 2.29 9.32 -12.34
CA LEU A 304 1.40 9.33 -11.19
C LEU A 304 0.47 10.54 -11.20
N ASP A 305 0.99 11.73 -11.48
CA ASP A 305 0.21 12.97 -11.56
C ASP A 305 -0.87 12.89 -12.65
N LYS A 306 -0.57 12.25 -13.79
CA LYS A 306 -1.56 12.00 -14.83
C LYS A 306 -2.75 11.19 -14.33
N VAL A 307 -2.52 10.19 -13.48
CA VAL A 307 -3.59 9.32 -12.96
C VAL A 307 -4.34 10.00 -11.84
N ARG A 308 -3.64 10.76 -10.98
CA ARG A 308 -4.27 11.57 -9.93
C ARG A 308 -5.28 12.56 -10.52
N ALA A 309 -4.88 13.29 -11.57
CA ALA A 309 -5.74 14.26 -12.26
C ALA A 309 -6.97 13.65 -12.97
N ILE A 310 -7.03 12.33 -13.15
CA ILE A 310 -8.19 11.63 -13.72
C ILE A 310 -9.23 11.31 -12.63
N VAL A 311 -8.80 11.20 -11.37
CA VAL A 311 -9.58 10.67 -10.25
C VAL A 311 -9.95 11.77 -9.25
N GLY A 312 -9.26 12.91 -9.30
CA GLY A 312 -9.59 14.14 -8.58
C GLY A 312 -9.19 15.36 -9.40
#